data_AF-A0AAU8N867-F1
#
_entry.id   AF-A0AAU8N867-F1
#
_cell.length_a   1.000
_cell.length_b   1.000
_cell.length_c   1.000
_cell.angle_alpha   90.00
_cell.angle_beta   90.00
_cell.angle_gamma   90.00
#
_symmetry.space_group_name_H-M   'P 1'
#
loop_
_entity.id
_entity.type
_entity.pdbx_description
1 polymer ?
#
loop_
_entity_poly.entity_id
_entity_poly.type
_entity_poly.pdbx_seq_one_letter_code
_entity_poly.pdbx_strand_id
1 'polypeptide(L)'
;MMVQQLKQSFFQVFTVTTLWVTLLLTLFYHNQPIRMTFLWNVAGISFAAAVLFGVMYSALWNHFTLKPLWNIVISSTCNIAGGMVIVWLFSREMFELIAPWFPGMWLLSIVLHVIAFYFYARIDSRKKAEELNDILK
;
A
#
# COMPACT_ATOMS: atom_id res chain seq x y z
N MET A 1 20.86 -10.73 -2.53
CA MET A 1 20.62 -9.34 -2.09
C MET A 1 19.20 -8.85 -2.38
N MET A 2 18.71 -8.85 -3.62
CA MET A 2 17.38 -8.31 -3.97
C MET A 2 16.19 -9.11 -3.39
N VAL A 3 16.15 -10.44 -3.56
CA VAL A 3 15.09 -11.30 -3.01
C VAL A 3 15.02 -11.20 -1.48
N GLN A 4 16.16 -10.96 -0.84
CA GLN A 4 16.26 -10.80 0.60
C GLN A 4 15.65 -9.48 1.08
N GLN A 5 15.79 -8.40 0.31
CA GLN A 5 15.13 -7.11 0.60
C GLN A 5 13.61 -7.19 0.42
N LEU A 6 13.11 -7.81 -0.67
CA LEU A 6 11.68 -8.03 -0.85
C LEU A 6 11.10 -8.90 0.27
N LYS A 7 11.81 -10.00 0.62
CA LYS A 7 11.41 -10.88 1.72
C LYS A 7 11.37 -10.11 3.04
N GLN A 8 12.39 -9.32 3.35
CA GLN A 8 12.44 -8.52 4.57
C GLN A 8 11.31 -7.49 4.62
N SER A 9 11.09 -6.74 3.53
CA SER A 9 10.03 -5.74 3.45
C SER A 9 8.65 -6.39 3.60
N PHE A 10 8.43 -7.54 2.96
CA PHE A 10 7.22 -8.35 3.13
C PHE A 10 6.99 -8.71 4.60
N PHE A 11 7.97 -9.33 5.27
CA PHE A 11 7.82 -9.74 6.67
C PHE A 11 7.66 -8.56 7.62
N GLN A 12 8.31 -7.43 7.33
CA GLN A 12 8.17 -6.20 8.12
C GLN A 12 6.74 -5.68 8.04
N VAL A 13 6.20 -5.48 6.84
CA VAL A 13 4.83 -5.00 6.65
C VAL A 13 3.83 -6.00 7.24
N PHE A 14 4.00 -7.30 6.96
CA PHE A 14 3.13 -8.35 7.49
C PHE A 14 3.04 -8.31 9.02
N THR A 15 4.19 -8.21 9.70
CA THR A 15 4.24 -8.21 11.16
C THR A 15 3.61 -6.95 11.73
N VAL A 16 3.96 -5.78 11.19
CA VAL A 16 3.40 -4.50 11.63
C VAL A 16 1.88 -4.47 11.42
N THR A 17 1.38 -4.89 10.26
CA THR A 17 -0.07 -4.94 10.00
C THR A 17 -0.78 -5.93 10.92
N THR A 18 -0.20 -7.10 11.18
CA THR A 18 -0.80 -8.09 12.08
C THR A 18 -0.92 -7.55 13.49
N LEU A 19 0.16 -6.97 14.03
CA LEU A 19 0.15 -6.34 15.35
C LEU A 19 -0.85 -5.19 15.42
N TRP A 20 -0.88 -4.36 14.38
CA TRP A 20 -1.78 -3.21 14.31
C TRP A 20 -3.25 -3.60 14.30
N VAL A 21 -3.64 -4.54 13.42
CA VAL A 21 -5.01 -5.04 13.35
C VAL A 21 -5.41 -5.73 14.65
N THR A 22 -4.49 -6.51 15.24
CA THR A 22 -4.74 -7.18 16.53
C THR A 22 -4.97 -6.16 17.64
N LEU A 23 -4.16 -5.09 17.70
CA LEU A 23 -4.32 -3.99 18.65
C LEU A 23 -5.67 -3.30 18.48
N LEU A 24 -6.07 -2.98 17.25
CA LEU A 24 -7.38 -2.39 16.96
C LEU A 24 -8.53 -3.31 17.42
N LEU A 25 -8.43 -4.61 17.17
CA LEU A 25 -9.42 -5.57 17.65
C LEU A 25 -9.48 -5.60 19.18
N THR A 26 -8.34 -5.62 19.86
CA THR A 26 -8.30 -5.59 21.33
C THR A 26 -8.92 -4.32 21.91
N LEU A 27 -8.69 -3.16 21.28
CA LEU A 27 -9.22 -1.88 21.77
C LEU A 27 -10.72 -1.71 21.47
N PHE A 28 -11.19 -2.09 20.28
CA PHE A 28 -12.56 -1.81 19.84
C PHE A 28 -13.53 -2.98 20.01
N TYR A 29 -13.06 -4.22 20.08
CA TYR A 29 -13.87 -5.44 20.17
C TYR A 29 -13.82 -6.12 21.55
N HIS A 30 -13.49 -5.36 22.61
CA HIS A 30 -13.16 -5.79 23.97
C HIS A 30 -13.94 -6.98 24.56
N ASN A 31 -15.26 -7.11 24.30
CA ASN A 31 -16.12 -8.16 24.84
C ASN A 31 -16.92 -8.94 23.77
N GLN A 32 -16.59 -8.78 22.49
CA GLN A 32 -17.27 -9.48 21.41
C GLN A 32 -16.59 -10.84 21.17
N PRO A 33 -17.33 -11.96 21.12
CA PRO A 33 -16.75 -13.25 20.82
C PRO A 33 -16.22 -13.28 19.38
N ILE A 34 -14.90 -13.34 19.22
CA ILE A 34 -14.24 -13.45 17.91
C ILE A 34 -14.25 -14.93 17.50
N ARG A 35 -14.84 -15.23 16.34
CA ARG A 35 -14.76 -16.57 15.75
C ARG A 35 -13.31 -16.87 15.36
N MET A 36 -12.85 -18.10 15.62
CA MET A 36 -11.49 -18.53 15.25
C MET A 36 -11.19 -18.32 13.75
N THR A 37 -12.21 -18.41 12.89
CA THR A 37 -12.12 -18.12 11.46
C THR A 37 -11.71 -16.68 11.14
N PHE A 38 -11.99 -15.73 12.03
CA PHE A 38 -11.62 -14.33 11.86
C PHE A 38 -10.11 -14.11 11.98
N LEU A 39 -9.39 -14.98 12.70
CA LEU A 39 -7.92 -14.93 12.75
C LEU A 39 -7.30 -15.19 11.37
N TRP A 40 -7.92 -16.05 10.55
CA TRP A 40 -7.53 -16.23 9.15
C TRP A 40 -7.79 -14.98 8.31
N ASN A 41 -8.85 -14.23 8.61
CA ASN A 41 -9.09 -12.95 7.95
C ASN A 41 -8.02 -11.93 8.33
N VAL A 42 -7.62 -11.85 9.60
CA VAL A 42 -6.52 -10.98 10.05
C VAL A 42 -5.21 -11.34 9.35
N ALA A 43 -4.88 -12.64 9.30
CA ALA A 43 -3.71 -13.11 8.57
C ALA A 43 -3.79 -12.76 7.07
N GLY A 44 -4.97 -12.88 6.46
CA GLY A 44 -5.24 -12.51 5.08
C GLY A 44 -5.08 -11.01 4.82
N ILE A 45 -5.55 -10.16 5.73
CA ILE A 45 -5.38 -8.70 5.67
C ILE A 45 -3.90 -8.34 5.71
N SER A 46 -3.16 -8.90 6.67
CA SER A 46 -1.72 -8.68 6.79
C SER A 46 -0.96 -9.19 5.57
N PHE A 47 -1.35 -10.33 5.01
CA PHE A 47 -0.77 -10.85 3.79
C PHE A 47 -1.03 -9.93 2.59
N ALA A 48 -2.28 -9.49 2.39
CA ALA A 48 -2.63 -8.56 1.32
C ALA A 48 -1.85 -7.24 1.43
N ALA A 49 -1.76 -6.67 2.64
CA ALA A 49 -0.98 -5.47 2.90
C ALA A 49 0.52 -5.69 2.62
N ALA A 50 1.09 -6.83 3.05
CA ALA A 50 2.49 -7.15 2.82
C ALA A 50 2.82 -7.37 1.35
N VAL A 51 1.93 -8.00 0.58
CA VAL A 51 2.09 -8.15 -0.88
C VAL A 51 2.01 -6.79 -1.57
N LEU A 52 1.02 -5.96 -1.24
CA LEU A 52 0.88 -4.63 -1.84
C LEU A 52 2.06 -3.73 -1.49
N PHE A 53 2.24 -3.41 -0.22
CA PHE A 53 3.18 -2.39 0.22
C PHE A 53 4.61 -2.92 0.31
N GLY A 54 4.80 -4.17 0.71
CA GLY A 54 6.14 -4.75 0.87
C GLY A 54 6.77 -5.25 -0.42
N VAL A 55 5.96 -5.77 -1.35
CA VAL A 55 6.48 -6.41 -2.58
C VAL A 55 6.14 -5.59 -3.81
N MET A 56 4.86 -5.31 -4.05
CA MET A 56 4.41 -4.71 -5.30
C MET A 56 4.93 -3.29 -5.48
N TYR A 57 4.86 -2.42 -4.47
CA TYR A 57 5.42 -1.06 -4.58
C TYR A 57 6.93 -1.09 -4.86
N SER A 58 7.70 -1.95 -4.16
CA SER A 58 9.14 -2.09 -4.40
C SER A 58 9.45 -2.62 -5.81
N ALA A 59 8.66 -3.57 -6.31
CA ALA A 59 8.80 -4.07 -7.68
C ALA A 59 8.46 -2.99 -8.71
N LEU A 60 7.34 -2.27 -8.54
CA LEU A 60 6.85 -1.28 -9.51
C LEU A 60 7.80 -0.10 -9.66
N TRP A 61 8.34 0.40 -8.55
CA TRP A 61 9.15 1.62 -8.55
C TRP A 61 10.64 1.38 -8.75
N ASN A 62 11.20 0.25 -8.30
CA ASN A 62 12.64 -0.03 -8.44
C ASN A 62 12.99 -0.95 -9.61
N HIS A 63 12.06 -1.74 -10.13
CA HIS A 63 12.38 -2.78 -11.13
C HIS A 63 11.70 -2.58 -12.48
N PHE A 64 10.52 -1.95 -12.51
CA PHE A 64 9.86 -1.63 -13.76
C PHE A 64 10.34 -0.27 -14.30
N THR A 65 11.10 -0.29 -15.40
CA THR A 65 11.43 0.88 -16.25
C THR A 65 10.23 1.36 -17.08
N LEU A 66 9.02 1.24 -16.51
CA LEU A 66 7.79 1.67 -17.16
C LEU A 66 7.67 3.20 -17.11
N LYS A 67 6.99 3.78 -18.10
CA LYS A 67 6.68 5.21 -18.10
C LYS A 67 5.92 5.56 -16.80
N PRO A 68 6.20 6.70 -16.15
CA PRO A 68 5.62 7.07 -14.85
C PRO A 68 4.09 6.96 -14.77
N LEU A 69 3.41 7.25 -15.87
CA LEU A 69 1.95 7.10 -16.00
C LEU A 69 1.47 5.68 -15.72
N TRP A 70 2.15 4.65 -16.23
CA TRP A 70 1.76 3.25 -16.01
C TRP A 70 1.99 2.81 -14.57
N ASN A 71 3.08 3.28 -13.93
CA ASN A 71 3.32 3.00 -12.52
C ASN A 71 2.22 3.61 -11.64
N ILE A 72 1.76 4.83 -11.95
CA ILE A 72 0.68 5.48 -11.21
C ILE A 72 -0.64 4.73 -11.40
N VAL A 73 -0.98 4.33 -12.63
CA VAL A 73 -2.23 3.60 -12.90
C VAL A 73 -2.23 2.23 -12.22
N ILE A 74 -1.14 1.47 -12.32
CA ILE A 74 -1.04 0.13 -11.72
C ILE A 74 -1.03 0.23 -10.19
N SER A 75 -0.24 1.15 -9.60
CA SER A 75 -0.21 1.34 -8.15
C SER A 75 -1.58 1.77 -7.62
N SER A 76 -2.26 2.71 -8.27
CA SER A 76 -3.61 3.15 -7.87
C SER A 76 -4.62 2.01 -7.96
N THR A 77 -4.59 1.23 -9.04
CA THR A 77 -5.50 0.10 -9.25
C THR A 77 -5.28 -0.98 -8.20
N CYS A 78 -4.03 -1.40 -7.98
CA CYS A 78 -3.72 -2.41 -6.99
C CYS A 78 -3.95 -1.93 -5.56
N ASN A 79 -3.71 -0.64 -5.27
CA ASN A 79 -3.98 -0.06 -3.96
C ASN A 79 -5.47 -0.11 -3.63
N ILE A 80 -6.34 0.29 -4.56
CA ILE A 80 -7.79 0.17 -4.34
C ILE A 80 -8.22 -1.29 -4.32
N ALA A 81 -7.75 -2.13 -5.26
CA ALA A 81 -8.13 -3.55 -5.30
C ALA A 81 -7.74 -4.28 -4.01
N GLY A 82 -6.53 -4.06 -3.51
CA GLY A 82 -6.09 -4.67 -2.27
C GLY A 82 -6.71 -4.04 -1.03
N GLY A 83 -7.01 -2.75 -1.03
CA GLY A 83 -7.84 -2.11 -0.01
C GLY A 83 -9.25 -2.73 0.07
N MET A 84 -9.85 -3.01 -1.09
CA MET A 84 -11.15 -3.69 -1.20
C MET A 84 -11.08 -5.12 -0.66
N VAL A 85 -10.01 -5.87 -0.96
CA VAL A 85 -9.77 -7.21 -0.38
C VAL A 85 -9.64 -7.14 1.14
N ILE A 86 -8.90 -6.16 1.66
CA ILE A 86 -8.73 -5.95 3.10
C ILE A 86 -10.08 -5.67 3.78
N VAL A 87 -10.87 -4.75 3.21
CA VAL A 87 -12.21 -4.43 3.73
C VAL A 87 -13.12 -5.65 3.67
N TRP A 88 -13.10 -6.40 2.56
CA TRP A 88 -13.90 -7.61 2.40
C TRP A 88 -13.55 -8.71 3.42
N LEU A 89 -12.26 -8.91 3.70
CA LEU A 89 -11.80 -9.83 4.73
C LEU A 89 -12.19 -9.36 6.13
N PHE A 90 -12.21 -8.04 6.36
CA PHE A 90 -12.61 -7.47 7.64
C PHE A 90 -14.13 -7.57 7.87
N SER A 91 -14.95 -7.14 6.91
CA SER A 91 -16.40 -7.22 6.98
C SER A 91 -17.04 -7.12 5.60
N ARG A 92 -17.90 -8.09 5.25
CA ARG A 92 -18.69 -8.05 4.01
C ARG A 92 -19.69 -6.90 3.98
N GLU A 93 -20.29 -6.56 5.12
CA GLU A 93 -21.25 -5.45 5.21
C GLU A 93 -20.56 -4.11 4.91
N MET A 94 -19.35 -3.91 5.45
CA MET A 94 -18.56 -2.71 5.14
C MET A 94 -18.13 -2.68 3.67
N PHE A 95 -17.78 -3.84 3.10
CA PHE A 95 -17.44 -3.94 1.69
C PHE A 95 -18.61 -3.53 0.80
N GLU A 96 -19.82 -4.02 1.06
CA GLU A 96 -21.01 -3.69 0.26
C GLU A 96 -21.37 -2.20 0.35
N LEU A 97 -21.13 -1.55 1.50
CA LEU A 97 -21.33 -0.11 1.67
C LEU A 97 -20.30 0.71 0.88
N ILE A 98 -19.05 0.25 0.84
CA ILE A 98 -17.92 0.98 0.22
C ILE A 98 -17.80 0.68 -1.28
N ALA A 99 -18.19 -0.51 -1.74
CA ALA A 99 -18.02 -0.96 -3.13
C ALA A 99 -18.61 -0.01 -4.19
N PRO A 100 -19.79 0.62 -4.01
CA PRO A 100 -20.32 1.59 -4.96
C PRO A 100 -19.42 2.82 -5.14
N TRP A 101 -18.63 3.17 -4.13
CA TRP A 101 -17.71 4.31 -4.15
C TRP A 101 -16.37 3.99 -4.82
N PHE A 102 -16.18 2.77 -5.33
CA PHE A 102 -14.97 2.34 -6.01
C PHE A 102 -14.48 3.31 -7.10
N PRO A 103 -15.33 3.81 -8.03
CA PRO A 103 -14.86 4.72 -9.07
C PRO A 103 -14.32 6.03 -8.49
N GLY A 104 -14.96 6.56 -7.45
CA GLY A 104 -14.54 7.78 -6.77
C GLY A 104 -13.21 7.61 -6.04
N MET A 105 -13.05 6.51 -5.29
CA MET A 105 -11.80 6.19 -4.59
C MET A 105 -10.65 5.93 -5.57
N TRP A 106 -10.92 5.28 -6.70
CA TRP A 106 -9.93 5.03 -7.74
C TRP A 106 -9.44 6.32 -8.40
N LEU A 107 -10.35 7.21 -8.77
CA LEU A 107 -9.99 8.51 -9.33
C LEU A 107 -9.20 9.36 -8.32
N LEU A 108 -9.63 9.39 -7.06
CA LEU A 108 -8.91 10.06 -5.99
C LEU A 108 -7.49 9.49 -5.81
N SER A 109 -7.35 8.16 -5.86
CA SER A 109 -6.06 7.49 -5.74
C SER A 109 -5.10 7.89 -6.86
N ILE A 110 -5.58 7.99 -8.09
CA ILE A 110 -4.78 8.46 -9.24
C ILE A 110 -4.30 9.89 -8.99
N VAL A 111 -5.19 10.79 -8.59
CA VAL A 111 -4.84 12.20 -8.30
C VAL A 111 -3.75 12.27 -7.23
N LEU A 112 -3.88 11.50 -6.15
CA LEU A 112 -2.90 11.45 -5.08
C LEU A 112 -1.54 10.95 -5.56
N HIS A 113 -1.51 9.86 -6.34
CA HIS A 113 -0.26 9.33 -6.89
C HIS A 113 0.39 10.29 -7.89
N VAL A 114 -0.39 11.04 -8.68
CA VAL A 114 0.13 12.10 -9.57
C VAL A 114 0.78 13.23 -8.77
N ILE A 115 0.12 13.71 -7.70
CA ILE A 115 0.66 14.76 -6.82
C ILE A 115 1.96 14.27 -6.17
N ALA A 116 1.95 13.06 -5.60
CA ALA A 116 3.12 12.46 -4.97
C ALA A 116 4.29 12.34 -5.96
N PHE A 117 4.02 11.89 -7.19
CA PHE A 117 5.02 11.81 -8.25
C PHE A 117 5.59 13.19 -8.61
N TYR A 118 4.75 14.20 -8.80
CA TYR A 118 5.20 15.55 -9.13
C TYR A 118 6.06 16.15 -7.99
N PHE A 119 5.66 15.92 -6.75
CA PHE A 119 6.41 16.37 -5.58
C PHE A 119 7.79 15.69 -5.51
N TYR A 120 7.83 14.37 -5.74
CA TYR A 120 9.08 13.62 -5.78
C TYR A 120 9.99 14.08 -6.92
N ALA A 121 9.45 14.27 -8.13
CA ALA A 121 10.20 14.78 -9.28
C ALA A 121 10.76 16.19 -9.04
N ARG A 122 10.00 17.06 -8.34
CA ARG A 122 10.47 18.40 -7.97
C ARG A 122 11.64 18.35 -6.97
N ILE A 123 11.60 17.44 -6.01
CA ILE A 123 12.70 17.25 -5.05
C ILE A 123 13.94 16.70 -5.77
N ASP A 124 13.77 15.70 -6.63
CA ASP A 124 14.89 15.10 -7.40
C ASP A 124 15.55 16.14 -8.33
N SER A 125 14.74 16.95 -9.00
CA SER A 125 15.24 18.03 -9.87
C SER A 125 16.04 19.08 -9.09
N ARG A 126 15.62 19.41 -7.87
CA ARG A 126 16.37 20.32 -7.00
C ARG A 126 17.70 19.73 -6.54
N LYS A 127 17.72 18.46 -6.14
CA LYS A 127 18.95 17.77 -5.72
C LYS A 127 19.97 17.68 -6.85
N LYS A 128 19.53 17.31 -8.06
CA LYS A 128 20.42 17.28 -9.23
C LYS A 128 20.94 18.65 -9.61
N ALA A 129 20.13 19.70 -9.48
CA ALA A 129 20.57 21.06 -9.72
C ALA A 129 21.63 21.51 -8.69
N GLU A 130 21.47 21.16 -7.42
CA GLU A 130 22.47 21.44 -6.37
C GLU A 130 23.76 20.63 -6.58
N GLU A 131 23.69 19.34 -6.88
CA GLU A 131 24.87 18.51 -7.18
C GLU A 131 25.65 19.02 -8.41
N LEU A 132 24.95 19.44 -9.46
CA LEU A 132 25.61 20.00 -10.65
C LEU A 132 26.31 21.33 -10.33
N ASN A 133 25.70 22.16 -9.47
CA ASN A 133 26.27 23.44 -9.07
C ASN A 133 27.49 23.29 -8.14
N ASP A 134 27.53 22.21 -7.35
CA ASP A 134 28.66 21.88 -6.47
C ASP A 134 29.84 21.27 -7.23
N ILE A 135 29.58 20.54 -8.34
CA ILE A 135 30.62 20.03 -9.25
C ILE A 135 31.23 21.17 -10.10
N LEU A 136 30.45 22.20 -10.42
CA LEU A 136 30.87 23.35 -11.23
C LEU A 136 31.59 24.45 -10.45
N LYS A 137 31.74 24.32 -9.13
CA LYS A 137 32.36 25.31 -8.24
C LYS A 137 33.73 24.84 -7.76
#